data_AF-A0AAV6JXM0-F1
#
_entry.id   AF-A0AAV6JXM0-F1
#
_cell.length_a   1.000
_cell.length_b   1.000
_cell.length_c   1.000
_cell.angle_alpha   90.00
_cell.angle_beta   90.00
_cell.angle_gamma   90.00
#
_symmetry.space_group_name_H-M   'P 1'
#
loop_
_entity.id
_entity.type
_entity.pdbx_description
1 polymer ?
#
loop_
_entity_poly.entity_id
_entity_poly.type
_entity_poly.pdbx_seq_one_letter_code
_entity_poly.pdbx_strand_id
1 'polypeptide(L)'
;MSLKEAYVGFENGSFNGQIISLGSTAQFMMLEPDGHLKVCEWGGFELRTVVDLLTSTVGECGYPMAFGKYGICSSKRQCSCFETSSNVTGKFKQISYKQPNLGCSLVTPISCNYSEYHSLLELKNIDYFNLRYNDNQLDEKTGLEDWKSACLRNCSCKAALFCYAPRRGCLLLFDTFFSYKR
;
A
#
# COMPACT_ATOMS: atom_id res chain seq x y z
N MET A 1 11.06 -8.66 -22.81
CA MET A 1 9.64 -9.05 -22.79
C MET A 1 8.85 -7.77 -22.62
N SER A 2 8.14 -7.33 -23.66
CA SER A 2 7.46 -6.04 -23.69
C SER A 2 6.42 -5.97 -22.57
N LEU A 3 6.54 -4.98 -21.68
CA LEU A 3 5.45 -4.60 -20.77
C LEU A 3 4.30 -4.16 -21.67
N LYS A 4 3.31 -5.03 -21.89
CA LYS A 4 2.01 -4.57 -22.36
C LYS A 4 1.46 -3.71 -21.25
N GLU A 5 1.44 -2.39 -21.44
CA GLU A 5 0.63 -1.51 -20.61
C GLU A 5 -0.78 -2.09 -20.60
N ALA A 6 -1.26 -2.47 -19.41
CA ALA A 6 -2.63 -2.89 -19.25
C ALA A 6 -3.49 -1.64 -19.48
N TYR A 7 -4.14 -1.57 -20.64
CA TYR A 7 -5.04 -0.47 -20.95
C TYR A 7 -6.29 -0.59 -20.07
N VAL A 8 -6.43 0.33 -19.12
CA VAL A 8 -7.60 0.44 -18.26
C VAL A 8 -8.50 1.51 -18.86
N GLY A 9 -9.68 1.10 -19.33
CA GLY A 9 -10.62 1.97 -20.03
C GLY A 9 -12.05 1.79 -19.54
N PHE A 10 -12.84 2.85 -19.71
CA PHE A 10 -14.28 2.80 -19.61
C PHE A 10 -14.86 2.67 -21.02
N GLU A 11 -15.51 1.54 -21.30
CA GLU A 11 -16.04 1.21 -22.62
C GLU A 11 -17.42 0.56 -22.49
N ASN A 12 -18.39 1.08 -23.24
CA ASN A 12 -19.74 0.52 -23.32
C ASN A 12 -20.41 0.24 -21.95
N GLY A 13 -20.25 1.16 -20.99
CA GLY A 13 -20.83 1.02 -19.65
C GLY A 13 -20.06 0.08 -18.70
N SER A 14 -18.87 -0.35 -19.09
CA SER A 14 -18.01 -1.24 -18.31
C SER A 14 -16.67 -0.58 -18.01
N PHE A 15 -16.14 -0.81 -16.80
CA PHE A 15 -14.78 -0.41 -16.43
C PHE A 15 -13.95 -1.66 -16.22
N ASN A 16 -12.92 -1.88 -17.06
CA ASN A 16 -12.06 -3.05 -16.99
C ASN A 16 -12.82 -4.39 -16.95
N GLY A 17 -13.92 -4.49 -17.71
CA GLY A 17 -14.79 -5.68 -17.75
C GLY A 17 -15.86 -5.73 -16.65
N GLN A 18 -15.80 -4.86 -15.64
CA GLN A 18 -16.83 -4.74 -14.62
C GLN A 18 -17.99 -3.87 -15.13
N ILE A 19 -19.14 -4.50 -15.34
CA ILE A 19 -20.37 -3.83 -15.76
C ILE A 19 -20.83 -2.89 -14.63
N ILE A 20 -21.09 -1.63 -14.99
CA ILE A 20 -21.63 -0.63 -14.09
C ILE A 20 -23.15 -0.60 -14.29
N SER A 21 -23.91 -0.81 -13.22
CA SER A 21 -25.37 -0.75 -13.28
C SER A 21 -25.84 0.65 -13.63
N LEU A 22 -26.68 0.76 -14.67
CA LEU A 22 -27.29 2.03 -15.05
C LEU A 22 -28.15 2.56 -13.90
N GLY A 23 -27.87 3.80 -13.51
CA GLY A 23 -28.67 4.52 -12.53
C GLY A 23 -29.99 4.99 -13.10
N SER A 24 -30.92 5.27 -12.19
CA SER A 24 -32.17 6.00 -12.45
C SER A 24 -31.94 7.51 -12.56
N THR A 25 -30.78 8.01 -12.09
CA THR A 25 -30.38 9.41 -12.11
C THR A 25 -28.94 9.58 -12.60
N ALA A 26 -28.41 10.81 -12.57
CA ALA A 26 -27.04 11.09 -12.96
C ALA A 26 -26.04 10.30 -12.11
N GLN A 27 -25.16 9.57 -12.78
CA GLN A 27 -24.03 8.85 -12.19
C GLN A 27 -22.71 9.50 -12.57
N PHE A 28 -21.74 9.44 -11.67
CA PHE A 28 -20.39 9.92 -11.92
C PHE A 28 -19.35 9.03 -11.25
N MET A 29 -18.16 9.02 -11.85
CA MET A 29 -16.98 8.36 -11.28
C MET A 29 -16.19 9.37 -10.47
N MET A 30 -15.78 8.98 -9.27
CA MET A 30 -14.99 9.79 -8.36
C MET A 30 -13.80 8.98 -7.87
N LEU A 31 -12.60 9.52 -8.08
CA LEU A 31 -11.40 9.04 -7.41
C LEU A 31 -11.26 9.77 -6.08
N GLU A 32 -11.48 9.07 -4.98
CA GLU A 32 -11.40 9.62 -3.65
C GLU A 32 -9.95 9.70 -3.14
N PRO A 33 -9.64 10.60 -2.18
CA PRO A 33 -8.28 10.76 -1.65
C PRO A 33 -7.68 9.51 -0.99
N ASP A 34 -8.51 8.53 -0.62
CA ASP A 34 -8.10 7.23 -0.08
C ASP A 34 -7.73 6.20 -1.16
N GLY A 35 -7.82 6.59 -2.44
CA GLY A 35 -7.49 5.79 -3.61
C GLY A 35 -8.66 4.96 -4.13
N HIS A 36 -9.85 5.06 -3.53
CA HIS A 36 -11.03 4.37 -4.03
C HIS A 36 -11.60 5.05 -5.28
N LEU A 37 -11.84 4.27 -6.33
CA LEU A 37 -12.52 4.75 -7.55
C LEU A 37 -13.98 4.28 -7.51
N LYS A 38 -14.87 5.18 -7.10
CA LYS A 38 -16.28 4.88 -6.87
C LYS A 38 -17.14 5.41 -8.00
N VAL A 39 -18.13 4.63 -8.39
CA VAL A 39 -19.29 5.13 -9.13
C VAL A 39 -20.34 5.53 -8.11
N CYS A 40 -20.81 6.75 -8.22
CA CYS A 40 -21.81 7.32 -7.34
C CYS A 40 -23.03 7.78 -8.15
N GLU A 41 -24.21 7.67 -7.54
CA GLU A 41 -25.48 8.07 -8.12
C GLU A 41 -26.15 9.13 -7.25
N TRP A 42 -26.76 10.13 -7.88
CA TRP A 42 -27.48 11.19 -7.19
C TRP A 42 -28.77 10.66 -6.53
N GLY A 43 -28.75 10.43 -5.22
CA GLY A 43 -29.88 9.93 -4.43
C GLY A 43 -30.87 10.99 -3.98
N GLY A 44 -30.94 12.13 -4.67
CA GLY A 44 -31.82 13.26 -4.33
C GLY A 44 -31.22 14.24 -3.32
N PHE A 45 -30.99 13.80 -2.07
CA PHE A 45 -30.43 14.64 -0.99
C PHE A 45 -28.96 14.35 -0.70
N GLU A 46 -28.49 13.15 -1.05
CA GLU A 46 -27.11 12.72 -0.81
C GLU A 46 -26.59 11.93 -2.01
N LEU A 47 -25.27 11.90 -2.11
CA LEU A 47 -24.59 11.07 -3.07
C LEU A 47 -24.48 9.64 -2.55
N ARG A 48 -24.98 8.66 -3.31
CA ARG A 48 -24.93 7.26 -2.93
C ARG A 48 -23.85 6.53 -3.74
N THR A 49 -22.97 5.79 -3.05
CA THR A 49 -22.05 4.87 -3.71
C THR A 49 -22.82 3.69 -4.31
N VAL A 50 -22.63 3.48 -5.63
CA VAL A 50 -23.19 2.35 -6.38
C VAL A 50 -22.21 1.19 -6.34
N VAL A 51 -20.95 1.44 -6.70
CA VAL A 51 -19.91 0.42 -6.76
C VAL A 51 -18.53 1.04 -6.57
N ASP A 52 -17.63 0.29 -5.95
CA ASP A 52 -16.20 0.55 -6.00
C ASP A 52 -15.55 -0.33 -7.07
N LEU A 53 -14.95 0.31 -8.06
CA LEU A 53 -14.43 -0.35 -9.26
C LEU A 53 -13.11 -1.09 -9.02
N LEU A 54 -12.41 -0.79 -7.91
CA LEU A 54 -11.09 -1.37 -7.65
C LEU A 54 -11.14 -2.47 -6.59
N THR A 55 -12.18 -2.53 -5.75
CA THR A 55 -12.19 -3.40 -4.55
C THR A 55 -12.11 -4.87 -4.94
N SER A 56 -12.74 -5.25 -6.04
CA SER A 56 -12.68 -6.62 -6.58
C SER A 56 -11.27 -7.04 -7.01
N THR A 57 -10.46 -6.08 -7.43
CA THR A 57 -9.11 -6.32 -7.98
C THR A 57 -8.03 -6.23 -6.90
N VAL A 58 -8.12 -5.21 -6.04
CA VAL A 58 -7.08 -4.94 -5.03
C VAL A 58 -7.48 -5.44 -3.63
N GLY A 59 -8.76 -5.76 -3.42
CA GLY A 59 -9.29 -6.12 -2.11
C GLY A 59 -9.44 -4.92 -1.18
N GLU A 60 -10.09 -5.14 -0.04
CA GLU A 60 -10.33 -4.11 0.99
C GLU A 60 -9.04 -3.47 1.54
N CYS A 61 -7.93 -4.21 1.50
CA CYS A 61 -6.62 -3.76 1.98
C CYS A 61 -5.69 -3.29 0.86
N GLY A 62 -6.10 -3.38 -0.41
CA GLY A 62 -5.26 -3.05 -1.54
C GLY A 62 -5.19 -1.56 -1.87
N TYR A 63 -5.91 -0.72 -1.11
CA TYR A 63 -5.90 0.72 -1.23
C TYR A 63 -4.76 1.32 -0.41
N PRO A 64 -3.68 1.80 -1.04
CA PRO A 64 -2.50 2.26 -0.32
C PRO A 64 -2.83 3.43 0.63
N MET A 65 -3.69 4.34 0.17
CA MET A 65 -3.98 5.60 0.87
C MET A 65 -5.09 5.46 1.93
N ALA A 66 -5.84 4.36 1.95
CA ALA A 66 -6.89 4.13 2.95
C ALA A 66 -6.35 3.96 4.38
N PHE A 67 -5.08 3.55 4.51
CA PHE A 67 -4.47 3.18 5.80
C PHE A 67 -3.31 4.11 6.20
N GLY A 68 -2.94 5.05 5.33
CA GLY A 68 -1.86 6.00 5.56
C GLY A 68 -0.47 5.36 5.68
N LYS A 69 0.54 6.21 5.83
CA LYS A 69 1.95 5.78 5.90
C LYS A 69 2.21 4.87 7.10
N TYR A 70 3.04 3.85 6.91
CA TYR A 70 3.45 2.89 7.96
C TYR A 70 2.28 2.15 8.66
N GLY A 71 1.09 2.15 8.04
CA GLY A 71 -0.05 1.35 8.46
C GLY A 71 -0.02 -0.05 7.83
N ILE A 72 -0.51 -1.03 8.57
CA ILE A 72 -0.88 -2.36 8.07
C ILE A 72 -2.40 -2.45 8.07
N CYS A 73 -2.96 -2.84 6.92
CA CYS A 73 -4.34 -3.33 6.88
C CYS A 73 -4.40 -4.83 7.19
N SER A 74 -5.26 -5.21 8.15
CA SER A 74 -5.64 -6.60 8.43
C SER A 74 -7.02 -6.91 7.85
N SER A 75 -7.27 -8.19 7.54
CA SER A 75 -8.58 -8.70 7.17
C SER A 75 -9.62 -8.18 8.18
N LYS A 76 -10.66 -7.49 7.69
CA LYS A 76 -11.68 -6.67 8.39
C LYS A 76 -11.45 -5.14 8.45
N ARG A 77 -10.65 -4.55 7.55
CA ARG A 77 -10.39 -3.07 7.50
C ARG A 77 -9.82 -2.52 8.82
N GLN A 78 -9.21 -3.38 9.63
CA GLN A 78 -8.57 -2.95 10.87
C GLN A 78 -7.17 -2.46 10.53
N CYS A 79 -6.89 -1.23 10.98
CA CYS A 79 -5.63 -0.56 10.74
C CYS A 79 -4.80 -0.67 12.01
N SER A 80 -3.55 -1.11 11.89
CA SER A 80 -2.59 -1.07 12.98
C SER A 80 -1.29 -0.47 12.49
N CYS A 81 -0.53 0.15 13.38
CA CYS A 81 0.86 0.47 13.07
C CYS A 81 1.71 -0.79 13.03
N PHE A 82 2.92 -0.68 12.50
CA PHE A 82 3.93 -1.72 12.67
C PHE A 82 4.19 -1.93 14.17
N GLU A 83 3.63 -3.00 14.72
CA GLU A 83 3.87 -3.44 16.09
C GLU A 83 4.96 -4.50 16.14
N THR A 84 5.84 -4.40 17.13
CA THR A 84 6.70 -5.49 17.56
C THR A 84 5.89 -6.45 18.42
N SER A 85 6.07 -7.75 18.23
CA SER A 85 5.51 -8.81 19.08
C SER A 85 6.07 -8.83 20.52
N SER A 86 6.81 -7.80 20.93
CA SER A 86 7.44 -7.67 22.23
C SER A 86 7.19 -6.27 22.80
N ASN A 87 6.97 -6.23 24.12
CA ASN A 87 6.66 -5.08 25.00
C ASN A 87 7.71 -3.93 25.00
N VAL A 88 8.28 -3.58 23.86
CA VAL A 88 9.11 -2.39 23.67
C VAL A 88 8.19 -1.29 23.16
N THR A 89 8.20 -0.15 23.84
CA THR A 89 7.53 1.09 23.46
C THR A 89 7.56 1.26 21.93
N GLY A 90 6.38 1.18 21.30
CA GLY A 90 6.28 0.96 19.85
C GLY A 90 7.05 2.00 19.05
N LYS A 91 7.89 1.54 18.10
CA LYS A 91 8.65 2.43 17.20
C LYS A 91 7.73 3.28 16.30
N PHE A 92 6.49 2.83 16.11
CA PHE A 92 5.46 3.51 15.33
C PHE A 92 4.24 3.78 16.22
N LYS A 93 3.67 4.98 16.10
CA LYS A 93 2.48 5.41 16.82
C LYS A 93 1.43 5.87 15.84
N GLN A 94 0.16 5.53 16.10
CA GLN A 94 -0.96 6.02 15.29
C GLN A 94 -1.09 7.53 15.46
N ILE A 95 -1.24 8.25 14.34
CA ILE A 95 -1.36 9.71 14.36
C ILE A 95 -2.68 10.11 15.03
N SER A 96 -3.77 9.42 14.69
CA SER A 96 -5.08 9.63 15.28
C SER A 96 -5.87 8.33 15.34
N TYR A 97 -6.30 7.94 16.54
CA TYR A 97 -7.21 6.80 16.73
C TYR A 97 -8.59 7.03 16.10
N LYS A 98 -9.00 8.30 15.95
CA LYS A 98 -10.28 8.67 15.33
C LYS A 98 -10.21 8.71 13.79
N GLN A 99 -9.01 8.80 13.22
CA GLN A 99 -8.78 8.92 11.78
C GLN A 99 -7.65 7.95 11.36
N PRO A 100 -7.95 6.64 11.22
CA PRO A 100 -6.95 5.62 10.90
C PRO A 100 -6.26 5.83 9.54
N ASN A 101 -6.94 6.50 8.60
CA ASN A 101 -6.43 6.85 7.28
C ASN A 101 -5.24 7.82 7.30
N LEU A 102 -4.98 8.50 8.42
CA LEU A 102 -3.74 9.28 8.60
C LEU A 102 -2.50 8.39 8.78
N GLY A 103 -2.71 7.11 9.11
CA GLY A 103 -1.66 6.14 9.34
C GLY A 103 -0.87 6.41 10.62
N CYS A 104 0.43 6.13 10.54
CA CYS A 104 1.33 6.08 11.68
C CYS A 104 2.53 7.01 11.50
N SER A 105 3.18 7.35 12.60
CA SER A 105 4.42 8.11 12.64
C SER A 105 5.49 7.34 13.40
N LEU A 106 6.74 7.47 12.96
CA LEU A 106 7.89 7.05 13.75
C LEU A 106 7.91 7.84 15.07
N VAL A 107 8.12 7.14 16.18
CA VAL A 107 8.31 7.77 17.50
C VAL A 107 9.66 8.47 17.55
N THR A 108 10.69 7.83 16.98
CA THR A 108 12.03 8.41 16.83
C THR A 108 12.31 8.64 15.34
N PRO A 109 12.50 9.89 14.90
CA PRO A 109 12.88 10.18 13.52
C PRO A 109 14.20 9.51 13.13
N ILE A 110 14.28 9.04 11.89
CA ILE A 110 15.50 8.47 11.30
C ILE A 110 16.43 9.62 10.94
N SER A 111 17.72 9.53 11.33
CA SER A 111 18.73 10.56 11.03
C SER A 111 20.05 9.94 10.59
N CYS A 112 20.60 10.43 9.47
CA CYS A 112 21.88 9.97 8.94
C CYS A 112 23.06 10.08 9.90
N ASN A 113 23.03 11.09 10.77
CA ASN A 113 24.12 11.36 11.71
C ASN A 113 24.30 10.25 12.75
N TYR A 114 23.32 9.35 12.86
CA TYR A 114 23.26 8.26 13.84
C TYR A 114 22.93 6.92 13.15
N SER A 115 23.34 6.78 11.89
CA SER A 115 23.03 5.60 11.06
C SER A 115 23.46 4.27 11.69
N GLU A 116 24.51 4.28 12.49
CA GLU A 116 25.03 3.14 13.24
C GLU A 116 24.07 2.59 14.31
N TYR A 117 23.11 3.40 14.75
CA TYR A 117 22.06 3.00 15.69
C TYR A 117 20.75 2.59 15.01
N HIS A 118 20.67 2.75 13.68
CA HIS A 118 19.49 2.33 12.93
C HIS A 118 19.40 0.81 12.84
N SER A 119 18.17 0.31 12.92
CA SER A 119 17.86 -1.11 12.78
C SER A 119 16.63 -1.28 11.91
N LEU A 120 16.62 -2.35 11.11
CA LEU A 120 15.46 -2.73 10.33
C LEU A 120 14.47 -3.48 11.22
N LEU A 121 13.18 -3.15 11.11
CA LEU A 121 12.09 -3.91 11.70
C LEU A 121 11.66 -4.99 10.71
N GLU A 122 11.83 -6.26 11.07
CA GLU A 122 11.39 -7.37 10.23
C GLU A 122 9.88 -7.55 10.34
N LEU A 123 9.20 -7.51 9.18
CA LEU A 123 7.77 -7.72 9.07
C LEU A 123 7.51 -8.94 8.18
N LYS A 124 6.76 -9.91 8.68
CA LYS A 124 6.45 -11.16 7.99
C LYS A 124 5.02 -11.16 7.46
N ASN A 125 4.78 -11.85 6.35
CA ASN A 125 3.47 -12.00 5.71
C ASN A 125 2.83 -10.66 5.32
N ILE A 126 3.66 -9.73 4.86
CA ILE A 126 3.25 -8.44 4.33
C ILE A 126 3.44 -8.43 2.81
N ASP A 127 2.48 -7.85 2.11
CA ASP A 127 2.50 -7.63 0.68
C ASP A 127 2.60 -6.12 0.37
N TYR A 128 3.17 -5.78 -0.78
CA TYR A 128 3.40 -4.39 -1.23
C TYR A 128 2.72 -4.17 -2.58
N PHE A 129 1.81 -3.20 -2.62
CA PHE A 129 0.91 -2.95 -3.76
C PHE A 129 1.64 -2.69 -5.10
N ASN A 130 2.86 -2.14 -5.06
CA ASN A 130 3.62 -1.79 -6.27
C ASN A 130 4.64 -2.88 -6.68
N LEU A 131 4.51 -4.11 -6.17
CA LEU A 131 5.44 -5.18 -6.56
C LEU A 131 5.26 -5.67 -7.98
N ARG A 132 4.01 -5.73 -8.46
CA ARG A 132 3.70 -6.25 -9.80
C ARG A 132 4.29 -5.40 -10.93
N TYR A 133 4.57 -4.12 -10.69
CA TYR A 133 5.09 -3.20 -11.71
C TYR A 133 6.62 -3.04 -11.67
N ASN A 134 7.27 -3.44 -10.58
CA ASN A 134 8.71 -3.29 -10.38
C ASN A 134 9.51 -4.56 -10.66
N ASP A 135 8.98 -5.50 -11.46
CA ASP A 135 9.64 -6.77 -11.80
C ASP A 135 11.05 -6.57 -12.37
N ASN A 136 11.27 -5.45 -13.06
CA ASN A 136 12.54 -5.09 -13.68
C ASN A 136 13.60 -4.56 -12.68
N GLN A 137 13.21 -4.23 -11.44
CA GLN A 137 14.09 -3.67 -10.40
C GLN A 137 14.52 -4.73 -9.37
N LEU A 138 14.09 -5.98 -9.53
CA LEU A 138 14.50 -7.08 -8.68
C LEU A 138 15.93 -7.50 -9.02
N ASP A 139 16.83 -7.36 -8.05
CA ASP A 139 18.13 -8.00 -8.13
C ASP A 139 18.04 -9.41 -7.52
N GLU A 140 18.21 -10.39 -8.40
CA GLU A 140 18.13 -11.83 -8.12
C GLU A 140 19.47 -12.41 -7.64
N LYS A 141 20.58 -11.65 -7.68
CA LYS A 141 21.94 -12.18 -7.46
C LYS A 141 22.43 -12.09 -6.02
N THR A 142 21.79 -11.26 -5.20
CA THR A 142 22.36 -10.81 -3.92
C THR A 142 21.52 -11.33 -2.73
N GLY A 143 22.16 -11.85 -1.68
CA GLY A 143 21.50 -12.49 -0.54
C GLY A 143 20.79 -11.51 0.40
N LEU A 144 19.82 -11.98 1.19
CA LEU A 144 18.99 -11.15 2.09
C LEU A 144 19.81 -10.20 3.00
N GLU A 145 20.91 -10.69 3.57
CA GLU A 145 21.73 -9.92 4.52
C GLU A 145 22.50 -8.78 3.84
N ASP A 146 22.88 -8.96 2.59
CA ASP A 146 23.55 -7.91 1.80
C ASP A 146 22.60 -6.74 1.53
N TRP A 147 21.31 -7.00 1.29
CA TRP A 147 20.29 -5.97 1.10
C TRP A 147 19.94 -5.22 2.37
N LYS A 148 19.82 -5.94 3.48
CA LYS A 148 19.66 -5.32 4.80
C LYS A 148 20.81 -4.34 5.04
N SER A 149 22.04 -4.79 4.77
CA SER A 149 23.25 -3.98 4.91
C SER A 149 23.27 -2.81 3.92
N ALA A 150 22.86 -3.00 2.67
CA ALA A 150 22.79 -1.94 1.66
C ALA A 150 21.78 -0.85 2.03
N CYS A 151 20.61 -1.24 2.55
CA CYS A 151 19.61 -0.30 3.04
C CYS A 151 20.12 0.49 4.25
N LEU A 152 20.73 -0.19 5.24
CA LEU A 152 21.27 0.46 6.43
C LEU A 152 22.40 1.46 6.12
N ARG A 153 23.19 1.20 5.07
CA ARG A 153 24.24 2.12 4.60
C ARG A 153 23.70 3.28 3.77
N ASN A 154 22.48 3.18 3.26
CA ASN A 154 21.86 4.21 2.43
C ASN A 154 20.83 4.99 3.25
N CYS A 155 21.19 6.23 3.60
CA CYS A 155 20.37 7.17 4.33
C CYS A 155 18.96 7.41 3.77
N SER A 156 18.79 7.29 2.45
CA SER A 156 17.49 7.49 1.82
C SER A 156 16.63 6.22 1.88
N CYS A 157 17.21 5.07 2.20
CA CYS A 157 16.49 3.81 2.27
C CYS A 157 15.61 3.74 3.52
N LYS A 158 14.34 3.43 3.32
CA LYS A 158 13.34 3.30 4.39
C LYS A 158 12.90 1.85 4.62
N ALA A 159 13.03 0.98 3.62
CA ALA A 159 12.75 -0.44 3.76
C ALA A 159 13.49 -1.27 2.69
N ALA A 160 13.75 -2.54 3.03
CA ALA A 160 14.18 -3.57 2.09
C ALA A 160 13.09 -4.65 2.06
N LEU A 161 12.51 -4.89 0.89
CA LEU A 161 11.47 -5.89 0.71
C LEU A 161 12.07 -7.14 0.07
N PHE A 162 11.77 -8.30 0.66
CA PHE A 162 12.18 -9.59 0.13
C PHE A 162 11.01 -10.28 -0.55
N CYS A 163 11.17 -10.62 -1.82
CA CYS A 163 10.14 -11.26 -2.63
C CYS A 163 10.44 -12.74 -2.78
N TYR A 164 9.46 -13.59 -2.45
CA TYR A 164 9.59 -15.06 -2.58
C TYR A 164 9.02 -15.62 -3.90
N ALA A 165 8.08 -14.93 -4.55
CA ALA A 165 7.42 -15.35 -5.79
C ALA A 165 6.84 -14.13 -6.54
N PRO A 166 6.78 -14.12 -7.90
CA PRO A 166 7.18 -15.18 -8.82
C PRO A 166 8.69 -15.27 -9.08
N ARG A 167 9.47 -14.26 -8.67
CA ARG A 167 10.94 -14.28 -8.69
C ARG A 167 11.50 -14.00 -7.30
N ARG A 168 12.62 -14.64 -6.96
CA ARG A 168 13.36 -14.36 -5.73
C ARG A 168 14.25 -13.15 -5.96
N GLY A 169 14.02 -12.10 -5.20
CA GLY A 169 14.88 -10.92 -5.25
C GLY A 169 14.49 -9.92 -4.17
N CYS A 170 15.24 -8.83 -4.11
CA CYS A 170 14.99 -7.76 -3.16
C CYS A 170 14.70 -6.44 -3.87
N LEU A 171 13.90 -5.59 -3.22
CA LEU A 171 13.61 -4.23 -3.64
C LEU A 171 13.91 -3.26 -2.49
N LEU A 172 14.72 -2.24 -2.74
CA LEU A 172 14.92 -1.14 -1.80
C LEU A 172 13.87 -0.05 -2.03
N LEU A 173 13.26 0.39 -0.95
CA LEU A 173 12.24 1.43 -0.96
C LEU A 173 12.81 2.70 -0.32
N PHE A 174 12.80 3.79 -1.08
CA PHE A 174 13.30 5.11 -0.65
C PHE A 174 12.16 6.05 -0.24
N ASP A 175 10.96 5.83 -0.79
CA ASP A 175 9.76 6.61 -0.50
C ASP A 175 8.89 5.98 0.59
N THR A 176 7.89 6.74 1.03
CA THR A 176 6.83 6.20 1.89
C THR A 176 6.16 5.01 1.19
N PHE A 177 6.12 3.89 1.89
CA PHE A 177 5.50 2.66 1.41
C PHE A 177 4.24 2.37 2.23
N PHE A 178 3.29 1.75 1.56
CA PHE A 178 2.02 1.30 2.13
C PHE A 178 1.99 -0.21 2.03
N SER A 179 1.47 -0.87 3.05
CA SER A 179 1.61 -2.31 3.20
C SER A 179 0.35 -2.93 3.74
N TYR A 180 0.07 -4.17 3.33
CA TYR A 180 -1.08 -4.91 3.85
C TYR A 180 -0.72 -6.35 4.18
N LYS A 181 -1.47 -6.93 5.11
CA LYS A 181 -1.36 -8.34 5.47
C LYS A 181 -2.28 -9.15 4.55
N ARG A 182 -1.76 -10.22 3.97
CA ARG A 182 -2.57 -11.19 3.20
C ARG A 182 -3.29 -12.14 4.14
#